data_AF-A0A7W9ALC7-F1
#
_entry.id   AF-A0A7W9ALC7-F1
#
_cell.length_a   1.000
_cell.length_b   1.000
_cell.length_c   1.000
_cell.angle_alpha   90.00
_cell.angle_beta   90.00
_cell.angle_gamma   90.00
#
_symmetry.space_group_name_H-M   'P 1'
#
loop_
_entity.id
_entity.type
_entity.pdbx_description
1 polymer ?
#
loop_
_entity_poly.entity_id
_entity_poly.type
_entity_poly.pdbx_seq_one_letter_code
_entity_poly.pdbx_strand_id
1 'polypeptide(L)'
;MDCYVLSSIGELDEQQEYALNMMAPKLSSALGINGSWFDMVATQMKFPPNLPLKIKQIWENGKAKADAAGYSVDPEQFAREFVDTNFPT
;
A
#
# COMPACT_ATOMS: atom_id res chain seq x y z
N MET A 1 -2.23 2.99 6.31
CA MET A 1 -1.06 3.20 5.44
C MET A 1 -0.59 1.87 4.86
N ASP A 2 -0.53 0.85 5.70
CA ASP A 2 -0.14 -0.52 5.32
C ASP A 2 -0.99 -1.06 4.15
N CYS A 3 -2.32 -0.88 4.17
CA CYS A 3 -3.18 -1.29 3.05
C CYS A 3 -2.81 -0.63 1.71
N TYR A 4 -2.31 0.61 1.71
CA TYR A 4 -1.84 1.29 0.49
C TYR A 4 -0.58 0.61 -0.05
N VAL A 5 0.32 0.19 0.85
CA VAL A 5 1.55 -0.54 0.50
C VAL A 5 1.20 -1.94 0.00
N LEU A 6 0.34 -2.68 0.70
CA LEU A 6 -0.16 -4.00 0.29
C LEU A 6 -0.85 -3.97 -1.07
N SER A 7 -1.71 -2.97 -1.30
CA SER A 7 -2.36 -2.76 -2.59
C SER A 7 -1.34 -2.47 -3.70
N SER A 8 -0.29 -1.69 -3.40
CA SER A 8 0.78 -1.37 -4.37
C SER A 8 1.60 -2.60 -4.80
N ILE A 9 1.67 -3.63 -3.96
CA ILE A 9 2.38 -4.89 -4.24
C ILE A 9 1.46 -6.03 -4.69
N GLY A 10 0.14 -5.82 -4.69
CA GLY A 10 -0.86 -6.82 -5.07
C GLY A 10 -1.09 -7.91 -4.01
N GLU A 11 -0.75 -7.64 -2.75
CA GLU A 11 -0.89 -8.57 -1.61
C GLU A 11 -2.01 -8.13 -0.66
N LEU A 12 -2.87 -7.19 -1.09
CA LEU A 12 -4.07 -6.82 -0.35
C LEU A 12 -5.14 -7.89 -0.59
N ASP A 13 -5.70 -8.45 0.48
CA ASP A 13 -6.73 -9.48 0.33
C ASP A 13 -8.07 -8.90 -0.17
N GLU A 14 -8.87 -9.74 -0.83
CA GLU A 14 -10.15 -9.32 -1.43
C GLU A 14 -11.15 -8.78 -0.39
N GLN A 15 -11.10 -9.27 0.85
CA GLN A 15 -12.00 -8.85 1.93
C GLN A 15 -11.64 -7.45 2.43
N GLN A 16 -10.35 -7.16 2.58
CA GLN A 16 -9.80 -5.85 2.91
C GLN A 16 -10.08 -4.86 1.77
N GLU A 17 -9.85 -5.26 0.52
CA GLU A 17 -10.15 -4.42 -0.64
C GLU A 17 -11.65 -4.09 -0.72
N TYR A 18 -12.52 -5.07 -0.53
CA TYR A 18 -13.96 -4.86 -0.47
C TYR A 18 -14.35 -3.89 0.65
N ALA A 19 -13.81 -4.08 1.85
CA ALA A 19 -14.08 -3.21 2.98
C ALA A 19 -13.63 -1.75 2.72
N LEU A 20 -12.46 -1.55 2.11
CA LEU A 20 -11.94 -0.23 1.76
C LEU A 20 -12.79 0.45 0.67
N ASN A 21 -13.21 -0.32 -0.35
CA ASN A 21 -14.10 0.17 -1.39
C ASN A 21 -15.48 0.58 -0.83
N MET A 22 -16.02 -0.17 0.13
CA MET A 22 -17.26 0.20 0.83
C MET A 22 -17.11 1.47 1.67
N MET A 23 -15.90 1.78 2.14
CA MET A 23 -15.60 3.02 2.87
C MET A 23 -15.24 4.20 1.95
N ALA A 24 -14.89 3.95 0.69
CA ALA A 24 -14.48 4.97 -0.28
C ALA A 24 -15.49 6.13 -0.41
N PRO A 25 -16.83 5.92 -0.45
CA PRO A 25 -17.78 7.04 -0.50
C PRO A 25 -17.72 7.95 0.73
N LYS A 26 -17.49 7.38 1.92
CA LYS A 26 -17.34 8.16 3.15
C LYS A 26 -16.05 8.97 3.13
N LEU A 27 -14.96 8.37 2.69
CA LEU A 27 -13.67 9.04 2.49
C LEU A 27 -13.80 10.19 1.48
N SER A 28 -14.48 9.95 0.36
CA SER A 28 -14.71 10.96 -0.67
C SER A 28 -15.48 12.16 -0.10
N SER A 29 -16.56 11.90 0.64
CA SER A 29 -17.35 12.95 1.27
C SER A 29 -16.56 13.71 2.34
N ALA A 30 -15.69 13.04 3.09
CA ALA A 30 -14.92 13.67 4.18
C ALA A 30 -13.75 14.51 3.65
N LEU A 31 -13.08 14.03 2.59
CA LEU A 31 -11.89 14.67 2.02
C LEU A 31 -12.23 15.63 0.87
N GLY A 32 -13.44 15.54 0.29
CA GLY A 32 -13.82 16.27 -0.92
C GLY A 32 -13.09 15.80 -2.17
N ILE A 33 -12.51 14.59 -2.14
CA ILE A 33 -11.71 14.01 -3.22
C ILE A 33 -12.51 12.88 -3.86
N ASN A 34 -12.59 12.84 -5.18
CA ASN A 34 -13.25 11.75 -5.92
C ASN A 34 -12.21 10.76 -6.44
N GLY A 35 -12.57 9.48 -6.60
CA GLY A 35 -11.68 8.45 -7.12
C GLY A 35 -11.84 7.12 -6.39
N SER A 36 -10.85 6.24 -6.52
CA SER A 36 -10.72 5.07 -5.66
C SER A 36 -10.26 5.48 -4.26
N TRP A 37 -10.44 4.62 -3.25
CA TRP A 37 -9.86 4.87 -1.91
C TRP A 37 -8.32 5.05 -2.00
N PHE A 38 -7.67 4.34 -2.92
CA PHE A 38 -6.24 4.40 -3.17
C PHE A 38 -5.80 5.80 -3.64
N ASP A 39 -6.52 6.36 -4.62
CA ASP A 39 -6.27 7.71 -5.14
C ASP A 39 -6.52 8.79 -4.08
N MET A 40 -7.58 8.62 -3.29
CA MET A 40 -7.90 9.53 -2.19
C MET A 40 -6.79 9.56 -1.14
N VAL A 41 -6.30 8.39 -0.74
CA VAL A 41 -5.18 8.28 0.22
C VAL A 41 -3.90 8.90 -0.37
N ALA A 42 -3.55 8.58 -1.61
CA ALA A 42 -2.37 9.15 -2.27
C ALA A 42 -2.44 10.69 -2.33
N THR A 43 -3.61 11.23 -2.68
CA THR A 43 -3.83 12.68 -2.78
C THR A 43 -3.77 13.35 -1.40
N GLN A 44 -4.47 12.79 -0.41
CA GLN A 44 -4.50 13.34 0.96
C GLN A 44 -3.10 13.38 1.58
N MET A 45 -2.33 12.30 1.38
CA MET A 45 -0.96 12.20 1.90
C MET A 45 0.08 12.87 1.01
N LYS A 46 -0.34 13.45 -0.14
CA LYS A 46 0.53 14.09 -1.14
C LYS A 46 1.64 13.17 -1.63
N PHE A 47 1.33 11.88 -1.80
CA PHE A 47 2.30 10.93 -2.35
C PHE A 47 2.63 11.23 -3.79
N PRO A 48 3.90 11.07 -4.20
CA PRO A 48 4.26 11.22 -5.58
C PRO A 48 3.64 10.07 -6.40
N PRO A 49 3.25 10.31 -7.66
CA PRO A 49 2.55 9.33 -8.48
C PRO A 49 3.39 8.07 -8.79
N ASN A 50 4.71 8.16 -8.63
CA ASN A 50 5.62 7.02 -8.80
C ASN A 50 5.84 6.18 -7.54
N LEU A 51 5.26 6.56 -6.40
CA LEU A 51 5.44 5.83 -5.14
C LEU A 51 4.97 4.36 -5.24
N PRO A 52 3.80 4.03 -5.82
CA PRO A 52 3.36 2.63 -5.94
C PRO A 52 4.35 1.78 -6.73
N LEU A 53 4.88 2.34 -7.83
CA LEU A 53 5.89 1.66 -8.65
C LEU A 53 7.18 1.42 -7.84
N LYS A 54 7.63 2.41 -7.06
CA LYS A 54 8.81 2.26 -6.20
C LYS A 54 8.61 1.21 -5.11
N ILE A 55 7.45 1.20 -4.45
CA ILE A 55 7.09 0.19 -3.46
C ILE A 55 7.18 -1.21 -4.08
N LYS A 56 6.54 -1.39 -5.25
CA LYS A 56 6.56 -2.66 -5.98
C LYS A 56 7.97 -3.11 -6.35
N GLN A 57 8.81 -2.20 -6.83
CA GLN A 57 10.21 -2.51 -7.15
C GLN A 57 11.02 -2.93 -5.92
N ILE A 58 10.82 -2.27 -4.77
CA ILE A 58 11.50 -2.64 -3.53
C ILE A 58 11.05 -4.02 -3.07
N TRP A 59 9.74 -4.29 -3.12
CA TRP A 59 9.16 -5.59 -2.79
C TRP A 59 9.71 -6.72 -3.67
N GLU A 60 9.63 -6.58 -4.99
CA GLU A 60 10.09 -7.61 -5.94
C GLU A 60 11.58 -7.92 -5.77
N ASN A 61 12.41 -6.89 -5.56
CA ASN A 61 13.83 -7.07 -5.29
C ASN A 61 14.10 -7.75 -3.93
N GLY A 62 13.34 -7.40 -2.90
CA GLY A 62 13.43 -8.02 -1.58
C GLY A 62 13.04 -9.49 -1.61
N LYS A 63 11.89 -9.78 -2.24
CA LYS A 63 11.37 -11.13 -2.45
C LYS A 63 12.37 -12.01 -3.21
N ALA A 64 12.91 -11.53 -4.33
CA ALA A 64 13.91 -12.28 -5.09
C ALA A 64 15.18 -12.62 -4.29
N LYS A 65 15.64 -11.71 -3.41
CA LYS A 65 16.80 -11.95 -2.53
C LYS A 65 16.48 -12.95 -1.43
N ALA A 66 15.29 -12.87 -0.83
CA ALA A 66 14.84 -13.80 0.20
C ALA A 66 14.69 -15.21 -0.36
N ASP A 67 14.02 -15.33 -1.53
CA ASP A 67 13.84 -16.61 -2.22
C ASP A 67 15.19 -17.27 -2.55
N ALA A 68 16.16 -16.49 -3.05
CA ALA A 68 17.52 -16.98 -3.31
C ALA A 68 18.27 -17.43 -2.05
N ALA A 69 17.92 -16.89 -0.88
CA ALA A 69 18.48 -17.26 0.41
C ALA A 69 17.67 -18.33 1.16
N GLY A 70 16.57 -18.82 0.57
CA GLY A 70 15.71 -19.85 1.17
C GLY A 70 14.73 -19.32 2.23
N TYR A 71 14.48 -18.00 2.25
CA TYR A 71 13.51 -17.35 3.14
C TYR A 71 12.28 -16.88 2.34
N SER A 72 11.15 -16.71 3.03
CA SER A 72 9.96 -16.07 2.49
C SER A 72 9.77 -14.71 3.17
N VAL A 73 9.33 -13.70 2.40
CA VAL A 73 9.01 -12.38 2.94
C VAL A 73 7.51 -12.32 3.21
N ASP A 74 7.13 -11.91 4.43
CA ASP A 74 5.75 -11.63 4.79
C ASP A 74 5.33 -10.24 4.23
N PRO A 75 4.32 -10.17 3.34
CA PRO A 75 3.82 -8.90 2.80
C PRO A 75 3.35 -7.92 3.87
N GLU A 76 2.71 -8.40 4.95
CA GLU A 76 2.19 -7.57 6.05
C GLU A 76 3.34 -6.99 6.89
N GLN A 77 4.37 -7.80 7.14
CA GLN A 77 5.60 -7.31 7.78
C GLN A 77 6.29 -6.25 6.91
N PHE A 78 6.45 -6.52 5.62
CA PHE A 78 7.03 -5.56 4.68
C PHE A 78 6.26 -4.24 4.67
N ALA A 79 4.93 -4.29 4.62
CA ALA A 79 4.09 -3.11 4.60
C ALA A 79 4.29 -2.24 5.86
N ARG A 80 4.28 -2.86 7.04
CA ARG A 80 4.52 -2.17 8.32
C ARG A 80 5.90 -1.54 8.38
N GLU A 81 6.95 -2.30 8.07
CA GLU A 81 8.33 -1.80 8.09
C GLU A 81 8.55 -0.66 7.09
N PHE A 82 7.95 -0.77 5.89
CA PHE A 82 8.00 0.30 4.91
C PHE A 82 7.35 1.58 5.43
N VAL A 83 6.17 1.47 6.05
CA VAL A 83 5.46 2.62 6.62
C VAL A 83 6.24 3.23 7.76
N ASP A 84 6.71 2.43 8.72
CA ASP A 84 7.49 2.91 9.86
C ASP A 84 8.76 3.64 9.42
N THR A 85 9.42 3.14 8.37
CA THR A 85 10.67 3.72 7.86
C THR A 85 10.44 5.02 7.08
N ASN A 86 9.39 5.07 6.25
CA ASN A 86 9.21 6.16 5.26
C ASN A 86 8.19 7.21 5.69
N PHE A 87 7.29 6.87 6.61
CA PHE A 87 6.25 7.76 7.14
C PHE A 87 6.21 7.73 8.67
N PRO A 88 7.36 7.94 9.36
CA PRO A 88 7.39 8.02 10.81
C PRO A 88 6.52 9.19 11.26
N THR A 89 5.63 8.93 12.21
CA THR A 89 4.69 9.91 12.75
C THR A 89 5.31 10.69 13.91
#